data_AF-A0A5R8WWI7-F1
#
_entry.id   AF-A0A5R8WWI7-F1
#
_cell.length_a   1.000
_cell.length_b   1.000
_cell.length_c   1.000
_cell.angle_alpha   90.00
_cell.angle_beta   90.00
_cell.angle_gamma   90.00
#
_symmetry.space_group_name_H-M   'P 1'
#
loop_
_entity.id
_entity.type
_entity.pdbx_description
1 polymer ?
#
loop_
_entity_poly.entity_id
_entity_poly.type
_entity_poly.pdbx_seq_one_letter_code
_entity_poly.pdbx_strand_id
1 'polypeptide(L)'
;MTHPLVPPYDFPPPMRRLLEQAGWYPGRVADPPVKLPASLSYPPEVLALLRELGGLRVGYPDYKGITFEPTHADDDKLEAYSEELGRTLYPIGVTAEWWDVCVDMHGSVYKLGNWFALAGKTFVAGLSHALFESTPGLQLNEDDHTWGPDRLVITWPELPSST
;
A
#
# COMPACT_ATOMS: atom_id res chain seq x y z
N MET A 1 3.97 14.86 -19.79
CA MET A 1 4.39 14.34 -18.46
C MET A 1 3.66 13.04 -18.24
N THR A 2 4.34 11.98 -17.86
CA THR A 2 3.74 10.67 -17.57
C THR A 2 3.10 10.72 -16.18
N HIS A 3 1.90 10.18 -16.01
CA HIS A 3 1.18 10.18 -14.73
C HIS A 3 1.93 9.28 -13.71
N PRO A 4 2.00 9.64 -12.40
CA PRO A 4 2.79 8.89 -11.40
C PRO A 4 2.34 7.45 -11.18
N LEU A 5 1.11 7.12 -11.55
CA LEU A 5 0.51 5.77 -11.49
C LEU A 5 0.52 5.03 -12.84
N VAL A 6 1.19 5.58 -13.86
CA VAL A 6 1.24 4.95 -15.19
C VAL A 6 2.66 4.39 -15.42
N PRO A 7 2.79 3.09 -15.72
CA PRO A 7 4.08 2.47 -16.05
C PRO A 7 4.78 3.14 -17.25
N PRO A 8 6.11 2.95 -17.43
CA PRO A 8 6.97 2.04 -16.67
C PRO A 8 7.42 2.60 -15.32
N TYR A 9 7.56 1.72 -14.34
CA TYR A 9 8.13 2.06 -13.03
C TYR A 9 9.61 1.72 -12.96
N ASP A 10 10.41 2.62 -12.39
CA ASP A 10 11.80 2.33 -12.05
C ASP A 10 11.88 1.81 -10.61
N PHE A 11 11.63 0.51 -10.45
CA PHE A 11 11.67 -0.13 -9.15
C PHE A 11 13.12 -0.37 -8.69
N PRO A 12 13.46 -0.01 -7.42
CA PRO A 12 14.79 -0.25 -6.88
C PRO A 12 15.12 -1.75 -6.89
N PRO A 13 16.40 -2.14 -7.05
CA PRO A 13 16.78 -3.53 -7.29
C PRO A 13 16.22 -4.56 -6.29
N PRO A 14 16.15 -4.30 -4.97
CA PRO A 14 15.54 -5.25 -4.03
C PRO A 14 14.05 -5.47 -4.29
N MET A 15 13.30 -4.41 -4.59
CA MET A 15 11.87 -4.48 -4.86
C MET A 15 11.58 -5.17 -6.19
N ARG A 16 12.36 -4.82 -7.23
CA ARG A 16 12.29 -5.45 -8.54
C ARG A 16 12.45 -6.97 -8.45
N ARG A 17 13.42 -7.45 -7.67
CA ARG A 17 13.64 -8.90 -7.47
C ARG A 17 12.42 -9.59 -6.84
N LEU A 18 11.81 -8.99 -5.82
CA LEU A 18 10.60 -9.57 -5.20
C LEU A 18 9.42 -9.59 -6.17
N LEU A 19 9.25 -8.52 -6.95
CA LEU A 19 8.22 -8.44 -7.98
C LEU A 19 8.43 -9.51 -9.05
N GLU A 20 9.65 -9.65 -9.57
CA GLU A 20 10.01 -10.66 -10.57
C GLU A 20 9.78 -12.08 -10.05
N GLN A 21 10.13 -12.35 -8.78
CA GLN A 21 9.84 -13.64 -8.13
C GLN A 21 8.35 -13.92 -7.99
N ALA A 22 7.53 -12.88 -7.82
CA ALA A 22 6.08 -12.98 -7.81
C ALA A 22 5.48 -13.15 -9.23
N GLY A 23 6.30 -13.08 -10.28
CA GLY A 23 5.87 -13.22 -11.67
C GLY A 23 5.63 -11.89 -12.40
N TRP A 24 6.08 -10.76 -11.85
CA TRP A 24 6.09 -9.48 -12.56
C TRP A 24 7.20 -9.41 -13.62
N TYR A 25 6.92 -8.69 -14.70
CA TYR A 25 7.90 -8.26 -15.69
C TYR A 25 7.37 -6.98 -16.36
N PRO A 26 8.23 -6.12 -16.93
CA PRO A 26 7.79 -4.91 -17.62
C PRO A 26 6.76 -5.21 -18.72
N GLY A 27 5.61 -4.53 -18.67
CA GLY A 27 4.52 -4.73 -19.63
C GLY A 27 3.65 -5.96 -19.36
N ARG A 28 3.78 -6.60 -18.18
CA ARG A 28 2.85 -7.62 -17.71
C ARG A 28 1.40 -7.12 -17.80
N VAL A 29 0.50 -8.03 -18.16
CA VAL A 29 -0.94 -7.84 -18.09
C VAL A 29 -1.51 -8.93 -17.19
N ALA A 30 -2.22 -8.53 -16.13
CA ALA A 30 -2.87 -9.42 -15.19
C ALA A 30 -3.96 -10.22 -15.93
N ASP A 31 -3.87 -11.54 -15.81
CA ASP A 31 -4.81 -12.49 -16.39
C ASP A 31 -5.07 -13.62 -15.37
N PRO A 32 -6.31 -13.78 -14.86
CA PRO A 32 -7.48 -12.95 -15.16
C PRO A 32 -7.33 -11.52 -14.62
N PRO A 33 -8.10 -10.54 -15.13
CA PRO A 33 -8.17 -9.21 -14.55
C PRO A 33 -8.58 -9.28 -13.07
N VAL A 34 -7.98 -8.44 -12.24
CA VAL A 34 -8.37 -8.34 -10.83
C VAL A 34 -9.80 -7.84 -10.69
N LYS A 35 -10.50 -8.37 -9.68
CA LYS A 35 -11.81 -7.85 -9.28
C LYS A 35 -11.61 -6.51 -8.57
N LEU A 36 -12.58 -5.62 -8.75
CA LEU A 36 -12.60 -4.28 -8.14
C LEU A 36 -13.79 -4.18 -7.18
N PRO A 37 -13.66 -3.40 -6.09
CA PRO A 37 -14.80 -3.01 -5.26
C PRO A 37 -15.90 -2.36 -6.11
N ALA A 38 -17.14 -2.81 -5.93
CA ALA A 38 -18.28 -2.28 -6.68
C ALA A 38 -18.68 -0.85 -6.24
N SER A 39 -18.29 -0.48 -5.02
CA SER A 39 -18.48 0.84 -4.40
C SER A 39 -17.69 1.96 -5.09
N LEU A 40 -16.66 1.64 -5.88
CA LEU A 40 -15.70 2.61 -6.41
C LEU A 40 -15.59 2.58 -7.92
N SER A 41 -15.52 3.78 -8.51
CA SER A 41 -15.13 3.96 -9.90
C SER A 41 -13.63 4.21 -9.98
N TYR A 42 -12.89 3.26 -10.54
CA TYR A 42 -11.44 3.35 -10.67
C TYR A 42 -11.04 4.17 -11.90
N PRO A 43 -10.16 5.17 -11.74
CA PRO A 43 -9.65 5.95 -12.86
C PRO A 43 -8.68 5.11 -13.72
N PRO A 44 -8.55 5.42 -15.02
CA PRO A 44 -7.72 4.65 -15.96
C PRO A 44 -6.28 4.43 -15.50
N GLU A 45 -5.70 5.37 -14.76
CA GLU A 45 -4.33 5.31 -14.27
C GLU A 45 -4.17 4.25 -13.17
N VAL A 46 -5.11 4.16 -12.23
CA VAL A 46 -5.13 3.10 -11.22
C VAL A 46 -5.43 1.75 -11.87
N LEU A 47 -6.32 1.72 -12.88
CA LEU A 47 -6.56 0.51 -13.67
C LEU A 47 -5.31 0.05 -14.41
N ALA A 48 -4.49 0.96 -14.95
CA ALA A 48 -3.23 0.62 -15.60
C ALA A 48 -2.23 0.01 -14.61
N LEU A 49 -2.15 0.56 -13.39
CA LEU A 49 -1.37 0.00 -12.29
C LEU A 49 -1.84 -1.43 -11.94
N LEU A 50 -3.14 -1.62 -11.73
CA LEU A 50 -3.73 -2.92 -11.39
C LEU A 50 -3.66 -3.92 -12.55
N ARG A 51 -3.64 -3.44 -13.79
CA ARG A 51 -3.37 -4.28 -14.95
C ARG A 51 -1.96 -4.85 -14.88
N GLU A 52 -0.97 -4.12 -14.39
CA GLU A 52 0.41 -4.60 -14.35
C GLU A 52 0.72 -5.40 -13.07
N LEU A 53 0.20 -4.98 -11.92
CA LEU A 53 0.53 -5.55 -10.60
C LEU A 53 -0.57 -6.47 -10.04
N GLY A 54 -1.78 -6.40 -10.56
CA GLY A 54 -2.93 -7.13 -10.04
C GLY A 54 -2.70 -8.64 -9.98
N GLY A 55 -3.15 -9.22 -8.86
CA GLY A 55 -3.06 -10.64 -8.56
C GLY A 55 -1.68 -11.11 -8.11
N LEU A 56 -0.66 -10.25 -8.12
CA LEU A 56 0.66 -10.61 -7.59
C LEU A 56 0.62 -10.71 -6.07
N ARG A 57 1.40 -11.66 -5.54
CA ARG A 57 1.71 -11.80 -4.12
C ARG A 57 3.20 -11.57 -3.94
N VAL A 58 3.56 -10.40 -3.45
CA VAL A 58 4.94 -9.91 -3.39
C VAL A 58 5.43 -9.92 -1.95
N GLY A 59 6.65 -10.39 -1.72
CA GLY A 59 7.23 -10.50 -0.38
C GLY A 59 6.93 -11.85 0.27
N TYR A 60 7.00 -11.89 1.60
CA TYR A 60 6.81 -13.10 2.41
C TYR A 60 5.37 -13.12 2.96
N PRO A 61 4.52 -14.07 2.52
CA PRO A 61 3.08 -14.08 2.82
C PRO A 61 2.73 -14.03 4.30
N ASP A 62 3.58 -14.61 5.16
CA ASP A 62 3.29 -14.76 6.60
C ASP A 62 3.94 -13.67 7.47
N TYR A 63 4.59 -12.66 6.86
CA TYR A 63 5.37 -11.69 7.63
C TYR A 63 5.39 -10.28 7.03
N LYS A 64 5.82 -10.15 5.77
CA LYS A 64 6.01 -8.86 5.09
C LYS A 64 5.75 -9.05 3.61
N GLY A 65 4.50 -8.89 3.22
CA GLY A 65 4.08 -9.05 1.83
C GLY A 65 2.82 -8.26 1.53
N ILE A 66 2.57 -8.08 0.23
CA ILE A 66 1.38 -7.44 -0.32
C ILE A 66 0.78 -8.39 -1.34
N THR A 67 -0.53 -8.62 -1.20
CA THR A 67 -1.35 -9.23 -2.25
C THR A 67 -2.08 -8.10 -2.97
N PHE A 68 -1.83 -7.93 -4.26
CA PHE A 68 -2.48 -6.91 -5.09
C PHE A 68 -3.90 -7.33 -5.48
N GLU A 69 -4.78 -7.36 -4.48
CA GLU A 69 -6.19 -7.73 -4.57
C GLU A 69 -7.07 -6.67 -3.88
N PRO A 70 -7.64 -5.72 -4.64
CA PRO A 70 -8.38 -4.57 -4.10
C PRO A 70 -9.67 -4.90 -3.33
N THR A 71 -10.23 -6.10 -3.50
CA THR A 71 -11.56 -6.46 -2.99
C THR A 71 -11.64 -6.65 -1.48
N HIS A 72 -10.51 -6.63 -0.78
CA HIS A 72 -10.47 -6.79 0.68
C HIS A 72 -10.75 -5.50 1.44
N ALA A 73 -10.84 -4.36 0.73
CA ALA A 73 -10.94 -3.06 1.36
C ALA A 73 -12.21 -2.88 2.18
N ASP A 74 -12.04 -2.28 3.36
CA ASP A 74 -13.13 -1.82 4.22
C ASP A 74 -13.70 -0.50 3.66
N ASP A 75 -14.89 -0.58 3.03
CA ASP A 75 -15.54 0.56 2.38
C ASP A 75 -15.78 1.73 3.36
N ASP A 76 -16.18 1.45 4.60
CA ASP A 76 -16.49 2.48 5.60
C ASP A 76 -15.23 3.24 6.01
N LYS A 77 -14.12 2.52 6.25
CA LYS A 77 -12.83 3.16 6.54
C LYS A 77 -12.31 3.95 5.36
N LEU A 78 -12.45 3.41 4.15
CA LEU A 78 -11.99 4.06 2.94
C LEU A 78 -12.71 5.40 2.72
N GLU A 79 -14.03 5.43 2.90
CA GLU A 79 -14.82 6.66 2.79
C GLU A 79 -14.39 7.70 3.82
N ALA A 80 -14.31 7.32 5.10
CA ALA A 80 -13.93 8.21 6.18
C ALA A 80 -12.53 8.83 5.98
N TYR A 81 -11.52 8.02 5.64
CA TYR A 81 -10.17 8.54 5.41
C TYR A 81 -10.04 9.32 4.10
N SER A 82 -10.86 9.01 3.09
CA SER A 82 -10.90 9.81 1.87
C SER A 82 -11.46 11.21 2.13
N GLU A 83 -12.50 11.32 2.95
CA GLU A 83 -13.07 12.60 3.39
C GLU A 83 -12.05 13.41 4.21
N GLU A 84 -11.43 12.77 5.21
CA GLU A 84 -10.40 13.39 6.06
C GLU A 84 -9.22 13.96 5.25
N LEU A 85 -8.76 13.22 4.23
CA LEU A 85 -7.69 13.68 3.34
C LEU A 85 -8.13 14.74 2.32
N GLY A 86 -9.44 14.90 2.09
CA GLY A 86 -9.96 15.61 0.94
C GLY A 86 -9.52 14.99 -0.40
N ARG A 87 -9.30 13.67 -0.43
CA ARG A 87 -8.80 12.92 -1.60
C ARG A 87 -9.43 11.54 -1.65
N THR A 88 -9.81 11.09 -2.84
CA THR A 88 -10.25 9.71 -3.02
C THR A 88 -9.07 8.76 -2.92
N LEU A 89 -9.20 7.75 -2.05
CA LEU A 89 -8.29 6.63 -1.94
C LEU A 89 -8.78 5.45 -2.78
N TYR A 90 -7.88 4.81 -3.52
CA TYR A 90 -8.16 3.63 -4.32
C TYR A 90 -7.39 2.43 -3.75
N PRO A 91 -8.06 1.42 -3.21
CA PRO A 91 -7.39 0.22 -2.73
C PRO A 91 -6.73 -0.52 -3.90
N ILE A 92 -5.51 -0.98 -3.69
CA ILE A 92 -4.73 -1.72 -4.69
C ILE A 92 -4.32 -3.11 -4.21
N GLY A 93 -4.45 -3.37 -2.91
CA GLY A 93 -4.11 -4.65 -2.32
C GLY A 93 -4.20 -4.64 -0.81
N VAL A 94 -3.67 -5.69 -0.20
CA VAL A 94 -3.71 -5.92 1.23
C VAL A 94 -2.36 -6.46 1.70
N THR A 95 -1.89 -6.03 2.87
CA THR A 95 -0.66 -6.55 3.48
C THR A 95 -0.90 -7.91 4.13
N ALA A 96 0.18 -8.63 4.47
CA ALA A 96 0.12 -9.85 5.29
C ALA A 96 -0.55 -9.64 6.66
N GLU A 97 -0.53 -8.40 7.17
CA GLU A 97 -1.14 -7.99 8.45
C GLU A 97 -2.61 -7.57 8.28
N TRP A 98 -3.21 -7.81 7.11
CA TRP A 98 -4.58 -7.43 6.77
C TRP A 98 -4.82 -5.92 6.78
N TRP A 99 -3.82 -5.13 6.42
CA TRP A 99 -4.01 -3.70 6.19
C TRP A 99 -4.23 -3.44 4.70
N ASP A 100 -5.24 -2.65 4.38
CA ASP A 100 -5.48 -2.22 3.01
C ASP A 100 -4.36 -1.30 2.56
N VAL A 101 -3.85 -1.54 1.37
CA VAL A 101 -2.89 -0.69 0.69
C VAL A 101 -3.65 0.12 -0.34
N CYS A 102 -3.66 1.44 -0.17
CA CYS A 102 -4.40 2.36 -1.03
C CYS A 102 -3.47 3.35 -1.72
N VAL A 103 -3.91 3.90 -2.85
CA VAL A 103 -3.23 5.00 -3.56
C VAL A 103 -4.16 6.17 -3.80
N ASP A 104 -3.62 7.38 -3.84
CA ASP A 104 -4.34 8.56 -4.37
C ASP A 104 -3.89 8.88 -5.80
N MET A 105 -4.58 9.80 -6.47
CA MET A 105 -4.24 10.23 -7.84
C MET A 105 -2.88 10.94 -7.95
N HIS A 106 -2.31 11.39 -6.85
CA HIS A 106 -0.97 11.98 -6.84
C HIS A 106 0.13 10.91 -6.73
N GLY A 107 -0.24 9.65 -6.57
CA GLY A 107 0.67 8.53 -6.40
C GLY A 107 1.15 8.33 -4.98
N SER A 108 0.54 8.98 -3.99
CA SER A 108 0.82 8.68 -2.58
C SER A 108 0.24 7.32 -2.22
N VAL A 109 0.96 6.54 -1.41
CA VAL A 109 0.53 5.21 -0.94
C VAL A 109 0.23 5.28 0.54
N TYR A 110 -0.88 4.68 0.93
CA TYR A 110 -1.38 4.65 2.29
C TYR A 110 -1.60 3.21 2.74
N LYS A 111 -1.52 2.99 4.06
CA LYS A 111 -1.96 1.76 4.70
C LYS A 111 -3.10 2.05 5.66
N LEU A 112 -4.20 1.31 5.54
CA LEU A 112 -5.39 1.45 6.37
C LEU A 112 -5.57 0.14 7.14
N GLY A 113 -5.56 0.21 8.48
CA GLY A 113 -5.72 -0.96 9.33
C GLY A 113 -6.35 -0.59 10.66
N ASN A 114 -5.61 -0.86 11.74
CA ASN A 114 -5.94 -0.34 13.08
C ASN A 114 -5.62 1.15 13.22
N TRP A 115 -4.85 1.71 12.29
CA TRP A 115 -4.57 3.12 12.17
C TRP A 115 -4.35 3.47 10.69
N PHE A 116 -4.37 4.76 10.41
CA PHE A 116 -4.13 5.29 9.07
C PHE A 116 -2.73 5.84 8.91
N ALA A 117 -2.03 5.41 7.86
CA ALA A 117 -0.63 5.72 7.67
C ALA A 117 -0.29 6.09 6.23
N LEU A 118 0.53 7.12 6.05
CA LEU A 118 1.17 7.43 4.78
C LEU A 118 2.45 6.59 4.66
N ALA A 119 2.42 5.61 3.77
CA ALA A 119 3.59 4.81 3.44
C ALA A 119 4.59 5.61 2.61
N GLY A 120 4.14 6.44 1.66
CA GLY A 120 5.04 7.32 0.91
C GLY A 120 4.32 8.26 -0.04
N LYS A 121 4.97 9.38 -0.39
CA LYS A 121 4.41 10.44 -1.27
C LYS A 121 4.49 10.12 -2.77
N THR A 122 5.12 9.01 -3.13
CA THR A 122 5.23 8.52 -4.51
C THR A 122 4.98 7.03 -4.51
N PHE A 123 4.51 6.51 -5.64
CA PHE A 123 4.05 5.14 -5.71
C PHE A 123 5.17 4.15 -5.39
N VAL A 124 6.35 4.35 -6.01
CA VAL A 124 7.52 3.48 -5.79
C VAL A 124 8.02 3.56 -4.35
N ALA A 125 8.16 4.75 -3.77
CA ALA A 125 8.63 4.89 -2.39
C ALA A 125 7.64 4.30 -1.39
N GLY A 126 6.34 4.55 -1.60
CA GLY A 126 5.29 4.04 -0.73
C GLY A 126 5.15 2.52 -0.80
N LEU A 127 5.25 1.92 -1.98
CA LEU A 127 5.28 0.47 -2.14
C LEU A 127 6.53 -0.14 -1.49
N SER A 128 7.69 0.50 -1.65
CA SER A 128 8.92 0.08 -0.99
C SER A 128 8.76 0.07 0.52
N HIS A 129 8.25 1.14 1.13
CA HIS A 129 8.02 1.17 2.57
C HIS A 129 6.98 0.13 3.00
N ALA A 130 5.91 -0.07 2.24
CA ALA A 130 4.90 -1.08 2.54
C ALA A 130 5.45 -2.53 2.49
N LEU A 131 6.45 -2.81 1.65
CA LEU A 131 7.08 -4.14 1.55
C LEU A 131 8.21 -4.37 2.56
N PHE A 132 9.00 -3.33 2.87
CA PHE A 132 10.26 -3.49 3.62
C PHE A 132 10.20 -2.93 5.03
N GLU A 133 9.46 -1.84 5.26
CA GLU A 133 9.46 -1.10 6.51
C GLU A 133 8.28 -1.48 7.40
N SER A 134 8.59 -1.77 8.66
CA SER A 134 7.57 -2.08 9.68
C SER A 134 6.85 -0.83 10.18
N THR A 135 7.50 0.34 10.11
CA THR A 135 6.95 1.60 10.65
C THR A 135 6.54 2.53 9.50
N PRO A 136 5.32 3.07 9.49
CA PRO A 136 4.95 4.10 8.53
C PRO A 136 5.70 5.41 8.82
N GLY A 137 6.03 6.16 7.76
CA GLY A 137 6.74 7.43 7.91
C GLY A 137 5.91 8.51 8.60
N LEU A 138 4.59 8.51 8.39
CA LEU A 138 3.63 9.37 9.08
C LEU A 138 2.33 8.61 9.35
N GLN A 139 1.76 8.77 10.54
CA GLN A 139 0.48 8.23 10.97
C GLN A 139 -0.48 9.39 11.28
N LEU A 140 -1.75 9.22 10.93
CA LEU A 140 -2.83 10.11 11.35
C LEU A 140 -3.19 9.80 12.80
N ASN A 141 -3.17 10.83 13.66
CA ASN A 141 -3.79 10.75 14.97
C ASN A 141 -5.28 11.04 14.82
N GLU A 142 -6.11 10.02 14.99
CA GLU A 142 -7.58 10.11 14.86
C GLU A 142 -8.21 11.02 15.93
N ASP A 143 -7.54 11.24 17.08
CA ASP A 143 -8.09 12.08 18.15
C ASP A 143 -8.00 13.59 17.84
N ASP A 144 -6.93 14.03 17.17
CA ASP A 144 -6.64 15.44 16.91
C ASP A 144 -6.49 15.80 15.43
N HIS A 145 -6.71 14.82 14.54
CA HIS A 145 -6.63 14.96 13.08
C HIS A 145 -5.27 15.49 12.59
N THR A 146 -4.19 15.23 13.34
CA THR A 146 -2.83 15.64 12.96
C THR A 146 -1.97 14.49 12.44
N TRP A 147 -1.07 14.82 11.51
CA TRP A 147 -0.07 13.89 11.00
C TRP A 147 1.21 13.97 11.83
N GLY A 148 1.67 12.84 12.34
CA GLY A 148 2.91 12.76 13.13
C GLY A 148 3.69 11.48 12.85
N PRO A 149 4.93 11.37 13.35
CA PRO A 149 5.60 10.08 13.38
C PRO A 149 4.77 9.10 14.21
N ASP A 150 4.87 7.81 13.89
CA ASP A 150 4.26 6.74 14.69
C ASP A 150 4.61 6.94 16.17
N ARG A 151 3.59 7.19 17.00
CA ARG A 151 3.76 7.40 18.45
C ARG A 151 3.93 6.06 19.19
N LEU A 152 3.68 4.92 18.54
CA LEU A 152 3.95 3.59 19.05
C LEU A 152 5.43 3.22 18.84
N VAL A 153 6.33 4.00 19.43
CA VAL A 153 7.61 3.41 19.85
C VAL A 153 7.28 2.52 21.05
N ILE A 154 6.92 1.26 20.79
CA ILE A 154 6.96 0.24 21.83
C ILE A 154 8.44 0.03 22.15
N THR A 155 8.95 0.74 23.16
CA THR A 155 10.14 0.29 23.86
C THR A 155 9.78 -1.04 24.52
N TRP A 156 10.17 -2.14 23.88
CA TRP A 156 10.18 -3.43 24.56
C TRP A 156 11.01 -3.26 25.84
N PRO A 157 10.50 -3.64 27.03
CA PRO A 157 11.36 -3.73 28.19
C PRO A 157 12.51 -4.66 27.83
N GLU A 158 13.74 -4.23 28.07
CA GLU A 158 14.93 -5.06 27.85
C GLU A 158 14.66 -6.46 28.43
N LEU A 159 14.82 -7.50 27.61
CA LEU A 159 14.80 -8.86 28.11
C LEU A 159 15.79 -8.91 29.27
N PRO A 160 15.40 -9.43 30.46
CA PRO A 160 16.30 -9.47 31.59
C PRO A 160 17.56 -10.21 31.17
N SER A 161 18.70 -9.54 31.35
CA SER A 161 20.01 -10.14 31.09
C SER A 161 20.11 -11.39 31.95
N SER A 162 20.21 -12.55 31.30
CA SER A 162 20.42 -13.82 31.97
C SER A 162 21.69 -13.73 32.82
N THR A 163 21.53 -13.65 34.15
CA THR A 163 22.60 -13.93 35.13
C THR A 163 22.87 -15.41 35.23
#